data_AF-A0A1I5WER3-F1
#
_entry.id   AF-A0A1I5WER3-F1
#
_cell.length_a   1.000
_cell.length_b   1.000
_cell.length_c   1.000
_cell.angle_alpha   90.00
_cell.angle_beta   90.00
_cell.angle_gamma   90.00
#
_symmetry.space_group_name_H-M   'P 1'
#
loop_
_entity.id
_entity.type
_entity.pdbx_description
1 polymer ?
#
loop_
_entity_poly.entity_id
_entity_poly.type
_entity_poly.pdbx_seq_one_letter_code
_entity_poly.pdbx_strand_id
1 'polypeptide(L)'
;MAEEAEKSITLYGQEKEIATANLARMNMILHNNPSAEIIADNTLSRPFFKNENGKLKTFDYVVANPPFSLKNWSNGVQTSADEFDRFTGFGVPPEKNGDYAFLLHIIKSLRTNGKAAVVLPHGVLFRGNAEAEIRKNIINKGYIKGIIGLPANLFYGTGIPACIMVIDKEQAAQRKGIFMMDASKGFIKDGNKNRLREQDIRKITDVFTHFEKVPKYSRMVPLHEIADEKNDYNLNIPRYIDSQEPEDIQDIFAHLNGGIPKTDIDALHKYWQVYPSLKNTLFKSISDNYYALQLPPAEIKQCIFNHAEFKAFNAQLQQTFDGWKTERVAHFKQLTAGIHPKQEIAETADLLLNAFAGNKLVDAYDLYQQLMAYWNETMQDDLYTIALNGWQAGNTWERQVIKAKKNKEGKTGKDREVEGLEGITGRMIPPQLLIEIYLHEDWAVLQKFEQDIEELKAKIAESEEENNVEDGIFAELDKLNLASAKKFLKQRKTEIAPKEEIAVIENYIELNETLALTNSLIKTAKAKMEKAVIAQYDMLTEDEIKDIVINHKWMQHLQQALQEEQERISQNLAQRIKELAERYENTLPAIEQEVQDYESKVKMHLNAMGWNW
;
A
#
# COMPACT_ATOMS: atom_id res chain seq x y z
N MET A 1 5.54 -19.70 9.68
CA MET A 1 6.07 -21.06 9.43
C MET A 1 5.19 -22.13 10.06
N ALA A 2 4.89 -22.09 11.36
CA ALA A 2 3.99 -23.08 11.97
C ALA A 2 2.55 -22.97 11.48
N GLU A 3 2.03 -21.75 11.35
CA GLU A 3 0.69 -21.50 10.83
C GLU A 3 0.55 -21.85 9.33
N GLU A 4 1.66 -21.83 8.58
CA GLU A 4 1.72 -22.15 7.14
C GLU A 4 2.02 -23.63 6.88
N ALA A 5 2.29 -24.42 7.91
CA ALA A 5 2.68 -25.82 7.74
C ALA A 5 1.43 -26.70 7.63
N GLU A 6 1.26 -27.37 6.49
CA GLU A 6 0.19 -28.37 6.28
C GLU A 6 0.32 -29.61 7.17
N LYS A 7 1.43 -29.74 7.90
CA LYS A 7 1.74 -30.86 8.79
C LYS A 7 2.15 -30.34 10.15
N SER A 8 1.90 -31.13 11.19
CA SER A 8 2.42 -30.86 12.52
C SER A 8 3.94 -30.78 12.50
N ILE A 9 4.49 -29.63 12.89
CA ILE A 9 5.93 -29.40 12.96
C ILE A 9 6.40 -29.34 14.42
N THR A 10 7.64 -29.75 14.65
CA THR A 10 8.35 -29.51 15.91
C THR A 10 9.25 -28.30 15.77
N LEU A 11 9.10 -27.31 16.65
CA LEU A 11 9.85 -26.05 16.61
C LEU A 11 11.02 -26.08 17.58
N TYR A 12 12.19 -25.69 17.10
CA TYR A 12 13.42 -25.55 17.87
C TYR A 12 14.04 -24.18 17.59
N GLY A 13 14.46 -23.47 18.63
CA GLY A 13 15.06 -22.15 18.52
C GLY A 13 16.17 -21.94 19.53
N GLN A 14 17.19 -21.17 19.17
CA GLN A 14 18.26 -20.77 20.08
C GLN A 14 18.51 -19.28 19.92
N GLU A 15 18.38 -18.55 21.02
CA GLU A 15 18.56 -17.10 21.12
C GLU A 15 19.60 -16.84 22.22
N LYS A 16 20.51 -15.89 22.01
CA LYS A 16 21.58 -15.61 22.97
C LYS A 16 21.03 -14.88 24.21
N GLU A 17 20.15 -13.90 23.99
CA GLU A 17 19.66 -13.02 25.06
C GLU A 17 18.48 -13.66 25.80
N ILE A 18 18.62 -13.85 27.12
CA ILE A 18 17.65 -14.56 27.96
C ILE A 18 16.26 -13.90 27.90
N ALA A 19 16.20 -12.57 27.96
CA ALA A 19 14.94 -11.83 27.91
C ALA A 19 14.21 -12.07 26.57
N THR A 20 14.93 -12.01 25.46
CA THR A 20 14.39 -12.26 24.11
C THR A 20 13.95 -13.71 23.95
N ALA A 21 14.72 -14.67 24.46
CA ALA A 21 14.35 -16.10 24.43
C ALA A 21 13.05 -16.35 25.22
N ASN A 22 12.89 -15.73 26.39
CA ASN A 22 11.66 -15.84 27.18
C ASN A 22 10.46 -15.20 26.46
N LEU A 23 10.65 -14.03 25.84
CA LEU A 23 9.61 -13.40 25.02
C LEU A 23 9.21 -14.29 23.84
N ALA A 24 10.19 -14.90 23.16
CA ALA A 24 9.94 -15.83 22.07
C ALA A 24 9.14 -17.07 22.53
N ARG A 25 9.43 -17.61 23.74
CA ARG A 25 8.64 -18.70 24.33
C ARG A 25 7.19 -18.29 24.58
N MET A 26 6.97 -17.11 25.16
CA MET A 26 5.61 -16.56 25.36
C MET A 26 4.89 -16.37 24.03
N ASN A 27 5.59 -15.87 23.01
CA ASN A 27 5.04 -15.70 21.67
C ASN A 27 4.58 -17.03 21.07
N MET A 28 5.38 -18.10 21.19
CA MET A 28 4.96 -19.42 20.72
C MET A 28 3.70 -19.93 21.43
N ILE A 29 3.57 -19.72 22.74
CA ILE A 29 2.38 -20.11 23.51
C ILE A 29 1.14 -19.36 23.02
N LEU A 30 1.23 -18.03 22.83
CA LEU A 30 0.13 -17.20 22.35
C LEU A 30 -0.35 -17.59 20.95
N HIS A 31 0.56 -18.12 20.13
CA HIS A 31 0.27 -18.64 18.79
C HIS A 31 0.02 -20.17 18.78
N ASN A 32 -0.50 -20.75 19.87
CA ASN A 32 -0.86 -22.18 19.98
C ASN A 32 0.27 -23.18 19.64
N ASN A 33 1.52 -22.81 19.90
CA ASN A 33 2.70 -23.66 19.74
C ASN A 33 3.45 -23.88 21.07
N PRO A 34 2.79 -24.39 22.14
CA PRO A 34 3.40 -24.51 23.47
C PRO A 34 4.53 -25.53 23.55
N SER A 35 4.63 -26.46 22.59
CA SER A 35 5.70 -27.46 22.51
C SER A 35 6.99 -26.97 21.88
N ALA A 36 7.07 -25.68 21.50
CA ALA A 36 8.28 -25.11 20.91
C ALA A 36 9.43 -25.06 21.93
N GLU A 37 10.58 -25.61 21.56
CA GLU A 37 11.78 -25.63 22.41
C GLU A 37 12.70 -24.46 22.04
N ILE A 38 12.69 -23.41 22.86
CA ILE A 38 13.54 -22.22 22.65
C ILE A 38 14.57 -22.15 23.77
N ILE A 39 15.86 -22.07 23.44
CA ILE A 39 16.96 -22.09 24.43
C ILE A 39 17.70 -20.74 24.45
N ALA A 40 18.07 -20.30 25.66
CA ALA A 40 18.80 -19.06 25.90
C ALA A 40 20.32 -19.33 26.03
N ASP A 41 21.06 -19.35 24.91
CA ASP A 41 22.53 -19.48 24.88
C ASP A 41 23.10 -19.11 23.50
N ASN A 42 24.41 -18.91 23.39
CA ASN A 42 25.07 -18.54 22.13
C ASN A 42 25.10 -19.71 21.12
N THR A 43 24.43 -19.53 19.97
CA THR A 43 24.35 -20.54 18.89
C THR A 43 25.70 -20.99 18.33
N LEU A 44 26.72 -20.11 18.29
CA LEU A 44 28.01 -20.43 17.70
C LEU A 44 28.96 -21.10 18.71
N SER A 45 29.10 -20.55 19.92
CA SER A 45 30.04 -21.08 20.92
C SER A 45 29.46 -22.18 21.80
N ARG A 46 28.14 -22.19 22.01
CA ARG A 46 27.43 -23.17 22.85
C ARG A 46 26.15 -23.65 22.16
N PRO A 47 26.24 -24.29 20.98
CA PRO A 47 25.06 -24.84 20.32
C PRO A 47 24.40 -25.89 21.22
N PHE A 48 23.12 -25.70 21.51
CA PHE A 48 22.39 -26.56 22.44
C PHE A 48 21.90 -27.84 21.79
N PHE A 49 21.33 -27.75 20.58
CA PHE A 49 20.72 -28.88 19.90
C PHE A 49 21.79 -29.80 19.29
N LYS A 50 22.11 -30.86 20.02
CA LYS A 50 23.07 -31.91 19.62
C LYS A 50 22.38 -33.26 19.48
N ASN A 51 22.94 -34.14 18.66
CA ASN A 51 22.57 -35.55 18.59
C ASN A 51 23.34 -36.36 19.65
N GLU A 52 23.03 -37.65 19.75
CA GLU A 52 23.64 -38.57 20.73
C GLU A 52 25.18 -38.65 20.61
N ASN A 53 25.72 -38.42 19.41
CA ASN A 53 27.16 -38.43 19.14
C ASN A 53 27.84 -37.07 19.44
N GLY A 54 27.13 -36.13 20.08
CA GLY A 54 27.64 -34.80 20.42
C GLY A 54 27.77 -33.84 19.22
N LYS A 55 27.38 -34.25 18.02
CA LYS A 55 27.37 -33.39 16.82
C LYS A 55 26.06 -32.60 16.75
N LEU A 56 25.99 -31.57 15.90
CA LEU A 56 24.78 -30.77 15.75
C LEU A 56 23.57 -31.64 15.34
N LYS A 57 22.43 -31.42 16.00
CA LYS A 57 21.15 -31.98 15.56
C LYS A 57 20.80 -31.42 14.18
N THR A 58 20.23 -32.24 13.31
CA THR A 58 19.87 -31.83 11.95
C THR A 58 18.37 -31.71 11.76
N PHE A 59 17.96 -30.73 10.95
CA PHE A 59 16.58 -30.35 10.71
C PHE A 59 16.22 -30.41 9.22
N ASP A 60 14.94 -30.60 8.92
CA ASP A 60 14.41 -30.58 7.56
C ASP A 60 14.35 -29.16 6.99
N TYR A 61 14.00 -28.19 7.84
CA TYR A 61 13.91 -26.78 7.47
C TYR A 61 14.56 -25.89 8.52
N VAL A 62 15.27 -24.85 8.08
CA VAL A 62 15.80 -23.79 8.95
C VAL A 62 15.44 -22.43 8.38
N VAL A 63 14.84 -21.56 9.20
CA VAL A 63 14.63 -20.14 8.89
C VAL A 63 15.43 -19.32 9.88
N ALA A 64 16.20 -18.35 9.41
CA ALA A 64 17.07 -17.57 10.29
C ALA A 64 17.28 -16.13 9.81
N ASN A 65 17.33 -15.22 10.77
CA ASN A 65 17.77 -13.84 10.60
C ASN A 65 18.91 -13.57 11.59
N PRO A 66 20.14 -14.07 11.31
CA PRO A 66 21.28 -13.86 12.18
C PRO A 66 21.66 -12.37 12.29
N PRO A 67 22.34 -11.95 13.38
CA PRO A 67 22.81 -10.58 13.51
C PRO A 67 23.81 -10.23 12.40
N PHE A 68 23.54 -9.15 11.67
CA PHE A 68 24.35 -8.75 10.52
C PHE A 68 25.75 -8.32 10.93
N SER A 69 26.74 -8.93 10.29
CA SER A 69 28.17 -8.63 10.43
C SER A 69 28.61 -8.62 11.89
N LEU A 70 28.14 -9.59 12.68
CA LEU A 70 28.49 -9.75 14.09
C LEU A 70 30.02 -9.81 14.25
N LYS A 71 30.57 -8.83 14.95
CA LYS A 71 31.99 -8.79 15.33
C LYS A 71 32.23 -9.75 16.48
N ASN A 72 33.42 -10.36 16.52
CA ASN A 72 33.83 -11.28 17.59
C ASN A 72 32.93 -12.51 17.70
N TRP A 73 32.36 -12.97 16.57
CA TRP A 73 31.54 -14.17 16.52
C TRP A 73 32.32 -15.43 16.94
N SER A 74 33.64 -15.41 16.81
CA SER A 74 34.56 -16.49 17.17
C SER A 74 34.81 -16.61 18.68
N ASN A 75 34.29 -15.70 19.51
CA ASN A 75 34.44 -15.78 20.96
C ASN A 75 33.81 -17.08 21.51
N GLY A 76 34.66 -17.96 22.04
CA GLY A 76 34.24 -19.29 22.51
C GLY A 76 34.12 -20.34 21.40
N VAL A 77 34.65 -20.08 20.20
CA VAL A 77 34.72 -21.03 19.08
C VAL A 77 36.19 -21.28 18.72
N GLN A 78 36.63 -22.54 18.73
CA GLN A 78 37.96 -22.92 18.26
C GLN A 78 37.93 -23.13 16.74
N THR A 79 38.21 -22.09 15.96
CA THR A 79 38.04 -22.12 14.50
C THR A 79 38.98 -23.08 13.75
N SER A 80 40.19 -23.30 14.27
CA SER A 80 41.16 -24.25 13.70
C SER A 80 40.84 -25.72 13.95
N ALA A 81 40.00 -26.00 14.97
CA ALA A 81 39.61 -27.34 15.38
C ALA A 81 38.14 -27.33 15.83
N ASP A 82 37.25 -26.90 14.92
CA ASP A 82 35.83 -26.74 15.26
C ASP A 82 35.19 -28.08 15.63
N GLU A 83 34.69 -28.19 16.87
CA GLU A 83 34.07 -29.42 17.44
C GLU A 83 32.96 -29.99 16.53
N PHE A 84 32.29 -29.13 15.77
CA PHE A 84 31.11 -29.46 14.96
C PHE A 84 31.40 -29.58 13.46
N ASP A 85 32.67 -29.46 13.04
CA ASP A 85 33.08 -29.53 11.62
C ASP A 85 32.26 -28.60 10.71
N ARG A 86 31.96 -27.37 11.19
CA ARG A 86 31.17 -26.37 10.44
C ARG A 86 31.97 -25.74 9.30
N PHE A 87 33.29 -25.61 9.47
CA PHE A 87 34.18 -24.91 8.53
C PHE A 87 34.92 -25.86 7.58
N THR A 88 34.88 -27.17 7.86
CA THR A 88 35.58 -28.20 7.10
C THR A 88 35.05 -28.29 5.67
N GLY A 89 35.94 -28.07 4.68
CA GLY A 89 35.61 -28.09 3.26
C GLY A 89 34.97 -26.80 2.72
N PHE A 90 34.90 -25.73 3.53
CA PHE A 90 34.40 -24.42 3.11
C PHE A 90 35.43 -23.30 3.34
N GLY A 91 36.11 -23.31 4.48
CA GLY A 91 36.98 -22.23 4.93
C GLY A 91 36.45 -21.57 6.21
N VAL A 92 37.30 -20.76 6.85
CA VAL A 92 36.99 -20.09 8.13
C VAL A 92 36.59 -18.64 7.85
N PRO A 93 35.43 -18.17 8.35
CA PRO A 93 35.01 -16.78 8.18
C PRO A 93 35.98 -15.78 8.85
N PRO A 94 36.04 -14.52 8.41
CA PRO A 94 36.84 -13.48 9.08
C PRO A 94 36.30 -13.14 10.47
N GLU A 95 37.15 -12.92 11.48
CA GLU A 95 36.73 -12.63 12.87
C GLU A 95 35.80 -11.39 13.02
N LYS A 96 35.97 -10.41 12.12
CA LYS A 96 35.19 -9.18 12.11
C LYS A 96 33.83 -9.32 11.39
N ASN A 97 33.53 -10.48 10.80
CA ASN A 97 32.28 -10.72 10.09
C ASN A 97 31.76 -12.15 10.29
N GLY A 98 30.73 -12.29 11.11
CA GLY A 98 30.11 -13.58 11.43
C GLY A 98 29.06 -14.08 10.45
N ASP A 99 28.77 -13.38 9.35
CA ASP A 99 27.67 -13.74 8.43
C ASP A 99 27.80 -15.21 7.94
N TYR A 100 28.98 -15.58 7.42
CA TYR A 100 29.26 -16.95 6.98
C TYR A 100 29.39 -17.94 8.14
N ALA A 101 29.70 -17.51 9.36
CA ALA A 101 29.76 -18.42 10.52
C ALA A 101 28.36 -18.96 10.85
N PHE A 102 27.35 -18.09 10.84
CA PHE A 102 25.95 -18.50 11.00
C PHE A 102 25.47 -19.32 9.80
N LEU A 103 25.77 -18.92 8.56
CA LEU A 103 25.36 -19.67 7.38
C LEU A 103 25.94 -21.10 7.37
N LEU A 104 27.23 -21.26 7.69
CA LEU A 104 27.87 -22.57 7.76
C LEU A 104 27.34 -23.42 8.93
N HIS A 105 27.04 -22.80 10.07
CA HIS A 105 26.31 -23.49 11.15
C HIS A 105 24.96 -24.01 10.67
N ILE A 106 24.17 -23.19 9.96
CA ILE A 106 22.88 -23.59 9.39
C ILE A 106 23.04 -24.75 8.39
N ILE A 107 23.97 -24.64 7.43
CA ILE A 107 24.25 -25.70 6.44
C ILE A 107 24.62 -27.03 7.12
N LYS A 108 25.37 -26.97 8.23
CA LYS A 108 25.74 -28.14 9.02
C LYS A 108 24.56 -28.73 9.80
N SER A 109 23.66 -27.88 10.28
CA SER A 109 22.42 -28.27 10.97
C SER A 109 21.30 -28.70 10.02
N LEU A 110 21.51 -28.75 8.71
CA LEU A 110 20.54 -29.28 7.74
C LEU A 110 20.76 -30.76 7.45
N ARG A 111 19.66 -31.52 7.35
CA ARG A 111 19.65 -32.88 6.79
C ARG A 111 20.14 -32.90 5.33
N THR A 112 20.36 -34.08 4.78
CA THR A 112 20.83 -34.26 3.39
C THR A 112 19.85 -33.72 2.35
N ASN A 113 18.55 -33.75 2.64
CA ASN A 113 17.47 -33.16 1.83
C ASN A 113 16.92 -31.84 2.42
N GLY A 114 17.58 -31.31 3.47
CA GLY A 114 17.10 -30.15 4.20
C GLY A 114 17.24 -28.84 3.43
N LYS A 115 16.40 -27.87 3.77
CA LYS A 115 16.33 -26.55 3.13
C LYS A 115 16.43 -25.43 4.15
N ALA A 116 16.98 -24.29 3.77
CA ALA A 116 16.95 -23.10 4.61
C ALA A 116 16.65 -21.82 3.83
N ALA A 117 16.03 -20.87 4.50
CA ALA A 117 15.92 -19.49 4.04
C ALA A 117 16.59 -18.59 5.09
N VAL A 118 17.71 -17.97 4.69
CA VAL A 118 18.55 -17.18 5.61
C VAL A 118 18.62 -15.75 5.12
N VAL A 119 18.21 -14.82 5.98
CA VAL A 119 18.34 -13.38 5.73
C VAL A 119 19.77 -12.96 6.00
N LEU A 120 20.44 -12.35 5.02
CA LEU A 120 21.84 -11.92 5.11
C LEU A 120 22.01 -10.53 4.49
N PRO A 121 23.01 -9.73 4.90
CA PRO A 121 23.33 -8.49 4.21
C PRO A 121 23.95 -8.78 2.83
N HIS A 122 23.75 -7.89 1.84
CA HIS A 122 24.28 -8.09 0.48
C HIS A 122 25.79 -8.36 0.42
N GLY A 123 26.57 -7.92 1.41
CA GLY A 123 28.02 -8.15 1.42
C GLY A 123 28.42 -9.62 1.31
N VAL A 124 27.61 -10.57 1.81
CA VAL A 124 27.91 -12.01 1.65
C VAL A 124 28.01 -12.42 0.18
N LEU A 125 27.33 -11.71 -0.71
CA LEU A 125 27.27 -12.00 -2.13
C LEU A 125 28.57 -11.66 -2.87
N PHE A 126 29.35 -10.68 -2.39
CA PHE A 126 30.45 -10.11 -3.18
C PHE A 126 31.74 -9.79 -2.41
N ARG A 127 31.75 -9.84 -1.07
CA ARG A 127 32.98 -9.60 -0.31
C ARG A 127 34.08 -10.61 -0.69
N GLY A 128 35.32 -10.11 -0.75
CA GLY A 128 36.50 -10.85 -1.20
C GLY A 128 37.15 -11.74 -0.13
N ASN A 129 38.42 -12.11 -0.36
CA ASN A 129 39.27 -12.86 0.58
C ASN A 129 38.63 -14.19 1.04
N ALA A 130 38.70 -14.51 2.33
CA ALA A 130 38.16 -15.75 2.89
C ALA A 130 36.68 -15.97 2.58
N GLU A 131 35.88 -14.90 2.50
CA GLU A 131 34.45 -15.02 2.15
C GLU A 131 34.22 -15.38 0.68
N ALA A 132 35.10 -14.96 -0.23
CA ALA A 132 35.03 -15.39 -1.62
C ALA A 132 35.30 -16.89 -1.77
N GLU A 133 36.28 -17.41 -1.03
CA GLU A 133 36.59 -18.84 -1.02
C GLU A 133 35.46 -19.68 -0.41
N ILE A 134 34.90 -19.23 0.73
CA ILE A 134 33.73 -19.89 1.34
C ILE A 134 32.55 -19.90 0.36
N ARG A 135 32.26 -18.76 -0.26
CA ARG A 135 31.17 -18.63 -1.24
C ARG A 135 31.37 -19.59 -2.41
N LYS A 136 32.56 -19.61 -3.01
CA LYS A 136 32.94 -20.54 -4.07
C LYS A 136 32.74 -21.99 -3.66
N ASN A 137 33.15 -22.37 -2.45
CA ASN A 137 32.99 -23.73 -1.95
C ASN A 137 31.52 -24.12 -1.73
N ILE A 138 30.68 -23.22 -1.24
CA ILE A 138 29.22 -23.45 -1.12
C ILE A 138 28.57 -23.59 -2.51
N ILE A 139 28.94 -22.73 -3.46
CA ILE A 139 28.46 -22.79 -4.86
C ILE A 139 28.87 -24.11 -5.51
N ASN A 140 30.12 -24.57 -5.33
CA ASN A 140 30.63 -25.82 -5.91
C ASN A 140 29.96 -27.07 -5.33
N LYS A 141 29.51 -27.01 -4.07
CA LYS A 141 28.64 -28.05 -3.48
C LYS A 141 27.20 -27.99 -4.01
N GLY A 142 26.88 -26.95 -4.77
CA GLY A 142 25.58 -26.67 -5.31
C GLY A 142 24.59 -26.17 -4.27
N TYR A 143 24.95 -25.88 -3.02
CA TYR A 143 23.98 -25.71 -1.93
C TYR A 143 23.04 -24.50 -2.05
N ILE A 144 23.45 -23.44 -2.77
CA ILE A 144 22.59 -22.27 -2.98
C ILE A 144 21.59 -22.60 -4.11
N LYS A 145 20.30 -22.60 -3.77
CA LYS A 145 19.20 -22.78 -4.74
C LYS A 145 18.79 -21.46 -5.38
N GLY A 146 18.75 -20.39 -4.58
CA GLY A 146 18.42 -19.08 -5.08
C GLY A 146 18.74 -17.93 -4.12
N ILE A 147 18.65 -16.71 -4.66
CA ILE A 147 18.99 -15.46 -3.97
C ILE A 147 17.90 -14.46 -4.31
N ILE A 148 17.28 -13.90 -3.28
CA ILE A 148 16.22 -12.90 -3.41
C ILE A 148 16.74 -11.59 -2.80
N GLY A 149 17.02 -10.60 -3.64
CA GLY A 149 17.38 -9.24 -3.19
C GLY A 149 16.14 -8.50 -2.70
N LEU A 150 16.20 -7.98 -1.48
CA LEU A 150 15.08 -7.26 -0.86
C LEU A 150 15.27 -5.74 -0.93
N PRO A 151 14.19 -4.96 -0.77
CA PRO A 151 14.27 -3.51 -0.65
C PRO A 151 15.21 -3.04 0.47
N ALA A 152 15.82 -1.87 0.27
CA ALA A 152 16.53 -1.16 1.32
C ALA A 152 15.56 -0.75 2.45
N ASN A 153 16.08 -0.36 3.62
CA ASN A 153 15.27 0.19 4.72
C ASN A 153 14.11 -0.69 5.24
N LEU A 154 14.12 -2.01 5.00
CA LEU A 154 13.12 -2.93 5.57
C LEU A 154 13.34 -3.21 7.07
N PHE A 155 14.60 -3.37 7.49
CA PHE A 155 14.92 -3.82 8.84
C PHE A 155 15.03 -2.68 9.84
N TYR A 156 14.63 -2.93 11.09
CA TYR A 156 14.93 -2.03 12.20
C TYR A 156 16.44 -2.02 12.48
N GLY A 157 16.99 -0.85 12.85
CA GLY A 157 18.41 -0.70 13.20
C GLY A 157 19.41 -0.59 12.03
N THR A 158 19.00 -0.81 10.78
CA THR A 158 19.86 -0.60 9.60
C THR A 158 19.06 -0.16 8.37
N GLY A 159 19.68 0.64 7.50
CA GLY A 159 19.14 0.97 6.18
C GLY A 159 19.68 0.09 5.04
N ILE A 160 20.64 -0.79 5.36
CA ILE A 160 21.35 -1.60 4.37
C ILE A 160 20.39 -2.62 3.74
N PRO A 161 20.41 -2.79 2.39
CA PRO A 161 19.68 -3.86 1.72
C PRO A 161 20.12 -5.26 2.19
N ALA A 162 19.13 -6.14 2.35
CA ALA A 162 19.36 -7.53 2.68
C ALA A 162 18.94 -8.43 1.51
N CYS A 163 19.41 -9.67 1.53
CA CYS A 163 18.92 -10.71 0.65
C CYS A 163 18.46 -11.92 1.46
N ILE A 164 17.59 -12.73 0.87
CA ILE A 164 17.28 -14.08 1.35
C ILE A 164 18.13 -15.04 0.51
N MET A 165 19.03 -15.76 1.16
CA MET A 165 19.76 -16.87 0.55
C MET A 165 19.02 -18.16 0.84
N VAL A 166 18.52 -18.81 -0.22
CA VAL A 166 17.82 -20.09 -0.12
C VAL A 166 18.81 -21.22 -0.32
N ILE A 167 19.00 -22.02 0.71
CA ILE A 167 19.84 -23.21 0.72
C ILE A 167 18.95 -24.44 0.49
N ASP A 168 19.39 -25.35 -0.38
CA ASP A 168 18.71 -26.62 -0.60
C ASP A 168 19.74 -27.73 -0.83
N LYS A 169 19.84 -28.68 0.10
CA LYS A 169 20.79 -29.80 -0.03
C LYS A 169 20.23 -30.93 -0.87
N GLU A 170 18.92 -30.96 -1.10
CA GLU A 170 18.30 -31.92 -1.98
C GLU A 170 18.80 -31.71 -3.42
N GLN A 171 19.25 -32.79 -4.05
CA GLN A 171 19.76 -32.80 -5.43
C GLN A 171 20.86 -31.74 -5.71
N ALA A 172 21.58 -31.28 -4.68
CA ALA A 172 22.55 -30.19 -4.84
C ALA A 172 23.66 -30.49 -5.85
N ALA A 173 24.12 -31.75 -5.93
CA ALA A 173 25.12 -32.18 -6.90
C ALA A 173 24.68 -32.08 -8.38
N GLN A 174 23.37 -32.02 -8.64
CA GLN A 174 22.80 -31.91 -9.99
C GLN A 174 22.45 -30.46 -10.37
N ARG A 175 22.65 -29.51 -9.45
CA ARG A 175 22.25 -28.11 -9.63
C ARG A 175 23.12 -27.42 -10.68
N LYS A 176 22.48 -26.84 -11.68
CA LYS A 176 23.14 -26.22 -12.85
C LYS A 176 23.27 -24.70 -12.77
N GLY A 177 22.64 -24.07 -11.78
CA GLY A 177 22.62 -22.62 -11.62
C GLY A 177 21.94 -22.20 -10.32
N ILE A 178 21.92 -20.89 -10.10
CA ILE A 178 21.28 -20.23 -8.96
C ILE A 178 20.15 -19.36 -9.50
N PHE A 179 18.94 -19.52 -8.97
CA PHE A 179 17.84 -18.64 -9.32
C PHE A 179 17.97 -17.31 -8.60
N MET A 180 18.12 -16.21 -9.34
CA MET A 180 18.30 -14.88 -8.77
C MET A 180 17.06 -14.02 -9.02
N MET A 181 16.71 -13.21 -8.02
CA MET A 181 15.61 -12.26 -8.06
C MET A 181 16.04 -10.90 -7.50
N ASP A 182 15.71 -9.83 -8.19
CA ASP A 182 15.78 -8.46 -7.70
C ASP A 182 14.38 -7.96 -7.34
N ALA A 183 13.99 -8.16 -6.08
CA ALA A 183 12.73 -7.65 -5.54
C ALA A 183 12.90 -6.26 -4.87
N SER A 184 14.01 -5.57 -5.09
CA SER A 184 14.36 -4.34 -4.37
C SER A 184 13.39 -3.17 -4.58
N LYS A 185 12.59 -3.20 -5.66
CA LYS A 185 11.61 -2.15 -6.01
C LYS A 185 10.19 -2.42 -5.48
N GLY A 186 9.87 -3.64 -5.04
CA GLY A 186 8.53 -4.00 -4.57
C GLY A 186 8.35 -3.66 -3.09
N PHE A 187 7.85 -2.46 -2.79
CA PHE A 187 7.53 -2.03 -1.41
C PHE A 187 6.60 -0.81 -1.40
N ILE A 188 6.03 -0.53 -0.22
CA ILE A 188 5.45 0.77 0.12
C ILE A 188 6.32 1.49 1.16
N LYS A 189 6.41 2.82 1.07
CA LYS A 189 7.04 3.64 2.12
C LYS A 189 6.13 3.68 3.34
N ASP A 190 6.71 3.46 4.51
CA ASP A 190 6.07 3.48 5.82
C ASP A 190 6.92 4.32 6.76
N GLY A 191 6.69 5.64 6.73
CA GLY A 191 7.55 6.63 7.37
C GLY A 191 9.00 6.57 6.85
N ASN A 192 9.95 6.33 7.77
CA ASN A 192 11.38 6.20 7.44
C ASN A 192 11.77 4.77 7.02
N LYS A 193 10.80 3.87 6.88
CA LYS A 193 11.01 2.46 6.54
C LYS A 193 10.27 2.10 5.27
N ASN A 194 10.70 0.99 4.68
CA ASN A 194 9.96 0.34 3.62
C ASN A 194 9.24 -0.87 4.22
N ARG A 195 8.06 -1.18 3.69
CA ARG A 195 7.28 -2.36 4.06
C ARG A 195 6.93 -3.13 2.80
N LEU A 196 7.12 -4.46 2.85
CA LEU A 196 6.58 -5.33 1.81
C LEU A 196 5.07 -5.38 1.95
N ARG A 197 4.37 -5.16 0.84
CA ARG A 197 2.93 -5.37 0.75
C ARG A 197 2.66 -6.86 0.51
N GLU A 198 1.41 -7.27 0.67
CA GLU A 198 0.99 -8.65 0.42
C GLU A 198 1.27 -9.07 -1.02
N GLN A 199 1.04 -8.17 -1.98
CA GLN A 199 1.40 -8.40 -3.39
C GLN A 199 2.89 -8.63 -3.62
N ASP A 200 3.76 -7.92 -2.88
CA ASP A 200 5.21 -8.04 -3.05
C ASP A 200 5.67 -9.42 -2.57
N ILE A 201 5.16 -9.87 -1.42
CA ILE A 201 5.44 -11.20 -0.87
C ILE A 201 4.90 -12.29 -1.80
N ARG A 202 3.66 -12.13 -2.26
CA ARG A 202 3.02 -13.11 -3.14
C ARG A 202 3.76 -13.25 -4.48
N LYS A 203 4.10 -12.14 -5.13
CA LYS A 203 4.90 -12.15 -6.36
C LYS A 203 6.28 -12.78 -6.17
N ILE A 204 6.97 -12.49 -5.06
CA ILE A 204 8.26 -13.13 -4.75
C ILE A 204 8.10 -14.64 -4.63
N THR A 205 7.09 -15.10 -3.89
CA THR A 205 6.87 -16.53 -3.64
C THR A 205 6.43 -17.29 -4.90
N ASP A 206 5.53 -16.72 -5.71
CA ASP A 206 5.09 -17.32 -6.97
C ASP A 206 6.24 -17.46 -7.96
N VAL A 207 7.00 -16.37 -8.19
CA VAL A 207 8.13 -16.37 -9.13
C VAL A 207 9.24 -17.31 -8.67
N PHE A 208 9.53 -17.36 -7.37
CA PHE A 208 10.54 -18.27 -6.83
C PHE A 208 10.13 -19.74 -6.92
N THR A 209 8.87 -20.05 -6.62
CA THR A 209 8.35 -21.42 -6.62
C THR A 209 8.34 -22.02 -8.03
N HIS A 210 7.98 -21.22 -9.03
CA HIS A 210 7.91 -21.66 -10.42
C HIS A 210 9.19 -21.44 -11.23
N PHE A 211 10.21 -20.81 -10.62
CA PHE A 211 11.43 -20.36 -11.31
C PHE A 211 11.15 -19.52 -12.56
N GLU A 212 10.12 -18.68 -12.49
CA GLU A 212 9.65 -17.89 -13.63
C GLU A 212 10.70 -16.84 -14.03
N LYS A 213 10.99 -16.73 -15.33
CA LYS A 213 11.88 -15.70 -15.86
C LYS A 213 11.08 -14.43 -16.13
N VAL A 214 11.25 -13.43 -15.28
CA VAL A 214 10.60 -12.13 -15.42
C VAL A 214 11.64 -11.07 -15.80
N PRO A 215 11.48 -10.34 -16.92
CA PRO A 215 12.41 -9.30 -17.34
C PRO A 215 12.72 -8.29 -16.23
N LYS A 216 13.99 -7.93 -16.06
CA LYS A 216 14.50 -7.01 -15.01
C LYS A 216 14.22 -7.43 -13.56
N TYR A 217 13.68 -8.62 -13.31
CA TYR A 217 13.25 -9.05 -11.98
C TYR A 217 13.82 -10.42 -11.59
N SER A 218 13.79 -11.43 -12.47
CA SER A 218 14.26 -12.77 -12.13
C SER A 218 14.86 -13.54 -13.30
N ARG A 219 15.85 -14.38 -13.03
CA ARG A 219 16.35 -15.40 -13.97
C ARG A 219 17.15 -16.50 -13.29
N MET A 220 17.21 -17.66 -13.93
CA MET A 220 18.17 -18.71 -13.60
C MET A 220 19.55 -18.33 -14.14
N VAL A 221 20.54 -18.17 -13.26
CA VAL A 221 21.93 -17.87 -13.63
C VAL A 221 22.75 -19.17 -13.64
N PRO A 222 23.28 -19.62 -14.79
CA PRO A 222 24.06 -20.84 -14.87
C PRO A 222 25.37 -20.77 -14.08
N LEU A 223 25.83 -21.91 -13.54
CA LEU A 223 27.09 -21.97 -12.80
C LEU A 223 28.31 -21.55 -13.63
N HIS A 224 28.32 -21.82 -14.94
CA HIS A 224 29.43 -21.41 -15.81
C HIS A 224 29.53 -19.88 -15.96
N GLU A 225 28.40 -19.16 -15.92
CA GLU A 225 28.36 -17.70 -15.96
C GLU A 225 28.84 -17.11 -14.62
N ILE A 226 28.50 -17.77 -13.51
CA ILE A 226 28.96 -17.39 -12.16
C ILE A 226 30.48 -17.62 -12.01
N ALA A 227 30.99 -18.70 -12.59
CA ALA A 227 32.40 -19.07 -12.55
C ALA A 227 33.28 -18.35 -13.60
N ASP A 228 32.68 -17.60 -14.52
CA ASP A 228 33.39 -16.80 -15.52
C ASP A 228 34.32 -15.78 -14.85
N GLU A 229 35.48 -15.49 -15.44
CA GLU A 229 36.48 -14.56 -14.87
C GLU A 229 35.91 -13.17 -14.58
N LYS A 230 34.90 -12.71 -15.34
CA LYS A 230 34.23 -11.41 -15.10
C LYS A 230 33.41 -11.38 -13.81
N ASN A 231 32.91 -12.54 -13.39
CA ASN A 231 32.08 -12.70 -12.20
C ASN A 231 32.85 -13.29 -11.03
N ASP A 232 33.79 -14.21 -11.23
CA ASP A 232 34.64 -14.84 -10.20
C ASP A 232 33.85 -15.21 -8.92
N TYR A 233 32.75 -15.96 -9.11
CA TYR A 233 31.84 -16.38 -8.05
C TYR A 233 31.17 -15.23 -7.29
N ASN A 234 31.22 -13.99 -7.77
CA ASN A 234 30.52 -12.83 -7.22
C ASN A 234 29.02 -12.97 -7.52
N LEU A 235 28.19 -13.00 -6.47
CA LEU A 235 26.74 -13.18 -6.57
C LEU A 235 25.97 -11.85 -6.47
N ASN A 236 26.63 -10.70 -6.67
CA ASN A 236 25.96 -9.41 -6.65
C ASN A 236 24.90 -9.33 -7.75
N ILE A 237 23.63 -9.18 -7.35
CA ILE A 237 22.46 -9.31 -8.24
C ILE A 237 22.54 -8.42 -9.50
N PRO A 238 22.97 -7.13 -9.42
CA PRO A 238 23.09 -6.27 -10.60
C PRO A 238 24.07 -6.74 -11.68
N ARG A 239 24.95 -7.72 -11.39
CA ARG A 239 25.82 -8.34 -12.42
C ARG A 239 25.04 -9.26 -13.36
N TYR A 240 23.87 -9.73 -12.94
CA TYR A 240 23.09 -10.75 -13.62
C TYR A 240 21.71 -10.26 -14.04
N ILE A 241 21.17 -9.27 -13.35
CA ILE A 241 19.86 -8.67 -13.60
C ILE A 241 20.04 -7.16 -13.67
N ASP A 242 19.87 -6.60 -14.87
CA ASP A 242 19.78 -5.16 -15.04
C ASP A 242 18.34 -4.71 -14.73
N SER A 243 18.18 -4.11 -13.55
CA SER A 243 16.91 -3.55 -13.08
C SER A 243 16.82 -2.04 -13.28
N GLN A 244 17.76 -1.39 -13.96
CA GLN A 244 17.69 0.04 -14.21
C GLN A 244 16.54 0.39 -15.14
N GLU A 245 15.85 1.49 -14.87
CA GLU A 245 14.92 2.04 -15.85
C GLU A 245 15.70 2.76 -16.95
N PRO A 246 15.27 2.68 -18.22
CA PRO A 246 15.88 3.48 -19.26
C PRO A 246 15.69 4.95 -18.89
N GLU A 247 16.77 5.72 -18.90
CA GLU A 247 16.64 7.17 -18.79
C GLU A 247 15.94 7.73 -20.03
N ASP A 248 15.15 8.77 -19.81
CA ASP A 248 14.58 9.55 -20.88
C ASP A 248 15.69 10.32 -21.60
N ILE A 249 16.06 9.85 -22.79
CA ILE A 249 17.10 10.48 -23.59
C ILE A 249 16.53 11.78 -24.18
N GLN A 250 17.19 12.91 -23.91
CA GLN A 250 16.84 14.19 -24.50
C GLN A 250 17.15 14.20 -26.01
N ASP A 251 16.18 14.58 -26.84
CA ASP A 251 16.34 14.66 -28.29
C ASP A 251 16.62 16.11 -28.70
N ILE A 252 17.82 16.35 -29.23
CA ILE A 252 18.28 17.69 -29.63
C ILE A 252 17.42 18.24 -30.77
N PHE A 253 17.02 17.41 -31.74
CA PHE A 253 16.24 17.87 -32.88
C PHE A 253 14.84 18.29 -32.46
N ALA A 254 14.21 17.54 -31.55
CA ALA A 254 12.92 17.87 -30.96
C ALA A 254 12.97 19.19 -30.17
N HIS A 255 14.05 19.46 -29.43
CA HIS A 255 14.24 20.75 -28.75
C HIS A 255 14.39 21.93 -29.72
N LEU A 256 14.90 21.69 -30.92
CA LEU A 256 15.09 22.74 -31.93
C LEU A 256 13.84 22.97 -32.78
N ASN A 257 13.09 21.92 -33.10
CA ASN A 257 12.02 21.95 -34.11
C ASN A 257 10.63 21.57 -33.58
N GLY A 258 10.55 21.12 -32.33
CA GLY A 258 9.34 20.58 -31.72
C GLY A 258 9.04 19.15 -32.18
N GLY A 259 7.97 18.60 -31.63
CA GLY A 259 7.52 17.23 -31.91
C GLY A 259 8.14 16.20 -30.97
N ILE A 260 7.39 15.12 -30.73
CA ILE A 260 7.76 14.06 -29.80
C ILE A 260 8.50 12.95 -30.56
N PRO A 261 9.71 12.54 -30.11
CA PRO A 261 10.45 11.44 -30.71
C PRO A 261 9.67 10.13 -30.74
N LYS A 262 9.78 9.39 -31.85
CA LYS A 262 9.17 8.08 -32.03
C LYS A 262 9.58 7.09 -30.93
N THR A 263 10.82 7.17 -30.45
CA THR A 263 11.32 6.31 -29.36
C THR A 263 10.53 6.47 -28.08
N ASP A 264 10.13 7.70 -27.73
CA ASP A 264 9.34 7.97 -26.52
C ASP A 264 7.91 7.46 -26.66
N ILE A 265 7.34 7.60 -27.86
CA ILE A 265 6.02 7.04 -28.17
C ILE A 265 6.08 5.51 -28.15
N ASP A 266 7.08 4.89 -28.75
CA ASP A 266 7.22 3.44 -28.81
C ASP A 266 7.56 2.83 -27.44
N ALA A 267 8.16 3.59 -26.51
CA ALA A 267 8.31 3.17 -25.12
C ALA A 267 6.95 2.84 -24.46
N LEU A 268 5.86 3.48 -24.90
CA LEU A 268 4.48 3.24 -24.46
C LEU A 268 3.82 2.04 -25.16
N HIS A 269 4.58 1.16 -25.85
CA HIS A 269 4.06 0.02 -26.62
C HIS A 269 3.04 -0.86 -25.88
N LYS A 270 3.15 -1.03 -24.56
CA LYS A 270 2.18 -1.81 -23.77
C LYS A 270 0.76 -1.27 -23.93
N TYR A 271 0.60 0.05 -23.95
CA TYR A 271 -0.68 0.71 -24.18
C TYR A 271 -1.13 0.54 -25.64
N TRP A 272 -0.22 0.69 -26.61
CA TRP A 272 -0.56 0.60 -28.04
C TRP A 272 -0.93 -0.80 -28.51
N GLN A 273 -0.50 -1.84 -27.77
CA GLN A 273 -0.96 -3.22 -28.00
C GLN A 273 -2.44 -3.42 -27.61
N VAL A 274 -3.00 -2.56 -26.77
CA VAL A 274 -4.39 -2.60 -26.32
C VAL A 274 -5.22 -1.52 -27.02
N TYR A 275 -4.64 -0.34 -27.23
CA TYR A 275 -5.29 0.84 -27.80
C TYR A 275 -4.61 1.32 -29.10
N PRO A 276 -4.55 0.50 -30.18
CA PRO A 276 -3.85 0.87 -31.39
C PRO A 276 -4.47 2.06 -32.12
N SER A 277 -5.81 2.22 -32.14
CA SER A 277 -6.44 3.38 -32.77
C SER A 277 -6.36 4.64 -31.91
N LEU A 278 -6.31 4.51 -30.57
CA LEU A 278 -6.07 5.64 -29.68
C LEU A 278 -4.72 6.34 -29.97
N LYS A 279 -3.67 5.56 -30.28
CA LYS A 279 -2.37 6.14 -30.72
C LYS A 279 -2.57 7.07 -31.92
N ASN A 280 -3.39 6.66 -32.89
CA ASN A 280 -3.66 7.44 -34.10
C ASN A 280 -4.60 8.63 -33.86
N THR A 281 -5.39 8.62 -32.78
CA THR A 281 -6.18 9.78 -32.36
C THR A 281 -5.33 10.81 -31.65
N LEU A 282 -4.38 10.38 -30.82
CA LEU A 282 -3.55 11.27 -30.02
C LEU A 282 -2.38 11.87 -30.81
N PHE A 283 -1.80 11.10 -31.73
CA PHE A 283 -0.56 11.46 -32.42
C PHE A 283 -0.70 11.47 -33.93
N LYS A 284 -0.06 12.43 -34.59
CA LYS A 284 0.08 12.51 -36.05
C LYS A 284 1.56 12.53 -36.43
N SER A 285 1.98 11.68 -37.37
CA SER A 285 3.36 11.70 -37.86
C SER A 285 3.66 13.03 -38.53
N ILE A 286 4.73 13.71 -38.10
CA ILE A 286 5.29 14.89 -38.78
C ILE A 286 6.38 14.43 -39.76
N SER A 287 7.16 13.43 -39.37
CA SER A 287 8.19 12.77 -40.18
C SER A 287 8.36 11.31 -39.74
N ASP A 288 9.30 10.59 -40.33
CA ASP A 288 9.59 9.17 -40.02
C ASP A 288 9.94 8.92 -38.53
N ASN A 289 10.47 9.96 -37.85
CA ASN A 289 10.98 9.85 -36.48
C ASN A 289 10.25 10.71 -35.45
N TYR A 290 9.28 11.55 -35.84
CA TYR A 290 8.65 12.53 -34.94
C TYR A 290 7.13 12.60 -35.11
N TYR A 291 6.44 12.78 -33.98
CA TYR A 291 4.99 12.90 -33.89
C TYR A 291 4.57 14.26 -33.31
N ALA A 292 3.46 14.81 -33.80
CA ALA A 292 2.73 15.91 -33.18
C ALA A 292 1.57 15.37 -32.36
N LEU A 293 1.24 16.04 -31.26
CA LEU A 293 -0.08 15.88 -30.65
C LEU A 293 -1.15 16.44 -31.57
N GLN A 294 -2.28 15.73 -31.67
CA GLN A 294 -3.45 16.20 -32.40
C GLN A 294 -4.42 17.01 -31.53
N LEU A 295 -4.21 17.01 -30.22
CA LEU A 295 -5.10 17.61 -29.22
C LEU A 295 -4.28 18.41 -28.20
N PRO A 296 -4.85 19.48 -27.61
CA PRO A 296 -4.23 20.17 -26.50
C PRO A 296 -3.95 19.24 -25.31
N PRO A 297 -2.85 19.42 -24.56
CA PRO A 297 -2.51 18.57 -23.41
C PRO A 297 -3.63 18.45 -22.36
N ALA A 298 -4.44 19.51 -22.20
CA ALA A 298 -5.59 19.51 -21.28
C ALA A 298 -6.71 18.54 -21.68
N GLU A 299 -6.85 18.24 -22.98
CA GLU A 299 -7.93 17.39 -23.51
C GLU A 299 -7.54 15.91 -23.59
N ILE A 300 -6.26 15.57 -23.45
CA ILE A 300 -5.73 14.20 -23.58
C ILE A 300 -6.46 13.23 -22.65
N LYS A 301 -6.62 13.61 -21.38
CA LYS A 301 -7.32 12.78 -20.40
C LYS A 301 -8.73 12.46 -20.88
N GLN A 302 -9.53 13.48 -21.19
CA GLN A 302 -10.91 13.30 -21.63
C GLN A 302 -11.00 12.51 -22.95
N CYS A 303 -10.04 12.67 -23.86
CA CYS A 303 -9.95 11.88 -25.09
C CYS A 303 -9.77 10.39 -24.78
N ILE A 304 -8.81 10.03 -23.92
CA ILE A 304 -8.54 8.64 -23.53
C ILE A 304 -9.78 8.02 -22.87
N PHE A 305 -10.38 8.71 -21.91
CA PHE A 305 -11.58 8.23 -21.20
C PHE A 305 -12.77 7.97 -22.13
N ASN A 306 -12.94 8.80 -23.16
CA ASN A 306 -14.05 8.67 -24.09
C ASN A 306 -13.79 7.73 -25.26
N HIS A 307 -12.55 7.31 -25.46
CA HIS A 307 -12.15 6.48 -26.58
C HIS A 307 -12.78 5.08 -26.53
N ALA A 308 -13.19 4.57 -27.69
CA ALA A 308 -13.90 3.29 -27.80
C ALA A 308 -13.07 2.11 -27.29
N GLU A 309 -11.78 2.05 -27.61
CA GLU A 309 -10.90 0.97 -27.16
C GLU A 309 -10.68 0.98 -25.64
N PHE A 310 -10.64 2.16 -25.02
CA PHE A 310 -10.53 2.28 -23.57
C PHE A 310 -11.80 1.78 -22.88
N LYS A 311 -12.97 2.23 -23.36
CA LYS A 311 -14.27 1.74 -22.87
C LYS A 311 -14.43 0.23 -23.05
N ALA A 312 -14.00 -0.30 -24.20
CA ALA A 312 -14.06 -1.74 -24.48
C ALA A 312 -13.13 -2.54 -23.55
N PHE A 313 -11.92 -2.06 -23.30
CA PHE A 313 -10.99 -2.70 -22.36
C PHE A 313 -11.54 -2.69 -20.92
N ASN A 314 -12.08 -1.56 -20.45
CA ASN A 314 -12.69 -1.48 -19.12
C ASN A 314 -13.93 -2.38 -19.00
N ALA A 315 -14.75 -2.47 -20.05
CA ALA A 315 -15.87 -3.40 -20.09
C ALA A 315 -15.40 -4.87 -20.02
N GLN A 316 -14.28 -5.22 -20.66
CA GLN A 316 -13.69 -6.55 -20.55
C GLN A 316 -13.18 -6.84 -19.13
N LEU A 317 -12.49 -5.88 -18.50
CA LEU A 317 -12.05 -6.00 -17.11
C LEU A 317 -13.24 -6.19 -16.16
N GLN A 318 -14.29 -5.41 -16.37
CA GLN A 318 -15.52 -5.51 -15.59
C GLN A 318 -16.17 -6.89 -15.77
N GLN A 319 -16.26 -7.39 -17.00
CA GLN A 319 -16.81 -8.72 -17.28
C GLN A 319 -16.02 -9.84 -16.57
N THR A 320 -14.68 -9.76 -16.57
CA THR A 320 -13.83 -10.71 -15.83
C THR A 320 -14.12 -10.64 -14.33
N PHE A 321 -14.21 -9.44 -13.77
CA PHE A 321 -14.53 -9.23 -12.36
C PHE A 321 -15.93 -9.74 -12.01
N ASP A 322 -16.94 -9.47 -12.85
CA ASP A 322 -18.33 -9.92 -12.65
C ASP A 322 -18.43 -11.45 -12.65
N GLY A 323 -17.64 -12.12 -13.49
CA GLY A 323 -17.52 -13.58 -13.50
C GLY A 323 -17.00 -14.13 -12.16
N TRP A 324 -15.85 -13.60 -11.72
CA TRP A 324 -15.25 -13.95 -10.42
C TRP A 324 -16.20 -13.61 -9.24
N LYS A 325 -16.80 -12.42 -9.26
CA LYS A 325 -17.75 -11.95 -8.26
C LYS A 325 -18.95 -12.87 -8.15
N THR A 326 -19.56 -13.26 -9.28
CA THR A 326 -20.73 -14.15 -9.30
C THR A 326 -20.42 -15.48 -8.61
N GLU A 327 -19.26 -16.08 -8.92
CA GLU A 327 -18.81 -17.32 -8.30
C GLU A 327 -18.57 -17.15 -6.78
N ARG A 328 -17.87 -16.08 -6.38
CA ARG A 328 -17.53 -15.83 -4.98
C ARG A 328 -18.72 -15.43 -4.13
N VAL A 329 -19.65 -14.64 -4.64
CA VAL A 329 -20.91 -14.31 -3.96
C VAL A 329 -21.72 -15.59 -3.70
N ALA A 330 -21.80 -16.50 -4.68
CA ALA A 330 -22.51 -17.77 -4.51
C ALA A 330 -21.88 -18.63 -3.39
N HIS A 331 -20.56 -18.66 -3.30
CA HIS A 331 -19.82 -19.36 -2.23
C HIS A 331 -19.98 -18.68 -0.87
N PHE A 332 -19.81 -17.36 -0.80
CA PHE A 332 -19.90 -16.62 0.46
C PHE A 332 -21.28 -16.75 1.11
N LYS A 333 -22.36 -16.84 0.33
CA LYS A 333 -23.71 -17.10 0.86
C LYS A 333 -23.87 -18.45 1.55
N GLN A 334 -22.98 -19.41 1.27
CA GLN A 334 -22.97 -20.75 1.86
C GLN A 334 -22.08 -20.85 3.11
N LEU A 335 -21.33 -19.80 3.46
CA LEU A 335 -20.51 -19.81 4.66
C LEU A 335 -21.37 -19.98 5.92
N THR A 336 -20.85 -20.73 6.88
CA THR A 336 -21.51 -21.01 8.16
C THR A 336 -20.52 -20.91 9.31
N ALA A 337 -20.98 -21.08 10.55
CA ALA A 337 -20.08 -21.13 11.71
C ALA A 337 -19.10 -22.31 11.58
N GLY A 338 -17.85 -22.11 12.02
CA GLY A 338 -16.79 -23.12 11.93
C GLY A 338 -15.91 -23.06 10.67
N ILE A 339 -16.11 -22.08 9.78
CA ILE A 339 -15.20 -21.84 8.65
C ILE A 339 -13.78 -21.50 9.14
N HIS A 340 -12.80 -21.63 8.25
CA HIS A 340 -11.41 -21.25 8.51
C HIS A 340 -11.06 -19.96 7.74
N PRO A 341 -11.16 -18.77 8.36
CA PRO A 341 -11.08 -17.49 7.64
C PRO A 341 -9.81 -17.31 6.79
N LYS A 342 -8.67 -17.79 7.28
CA LYS A 342 -7.39 -17.73 6.55
C LYS A 342 -7.38 -18.60 5.28
N GLN A 343 -8.06 -19.75 5.29
CA GLN A 343 -8.17 -20.60 4.11
C GLN A 343 -9.11 -19.95 3.08
N GLU A 344 -10.25 -19.41 3.54
CA GLU A 344 -11.24 -18.74 2.69
C GLU A 344 -10.65 -17.54 1.94
N ILE A 345 -9.87 -16.69 2.62
CA ILE A 345 -9.24 -15.55 1.96
C ILE A 345 -8.13 -15.99 0.99
N ALA A 346 -7.35 -17.02 1.33
CA ALA A 346 -6.30 -17.54 0.45
C ALA A 346 -6.89 -18.07 -0.86
N GLU A 347 -7.93 -18.90 -0.79
CA GLU A 347 -8.63 -19.42 -1.98
C GLU A 347 -9.28 -18.30 -2.79
N THR A 348 -9.92 -17.34 -2.12
CA THR A 348 -10.55 -16.19 -2.78
C THR A 348 -9.53 -15.34 -3.53
N ALA A 349 -8.37 -15.09 -2.91
CA ALA A 349 -7.30 -14.30 -3.49
C ALA A 349 -6.60 -15.04 -4.64
N ASP A 350 -6.44 -16.36 -4.56
CA ASP A 350 -5.94 -17.20 -5.64
C ASP A 350 -6.85 -17.16 -6.87
N LEU A 351 -8.16 -17.30 -6.67
CA LEU A 351 -9.14 -17.21 -7.75
C LEU A 351 -9.11 -15.83 -8.41
N LEU A 352 -8.93 -14.76 -7.63
CA LEU A 352 -8.81 -13.41 -8.15
C LEU A 352 -7.53 -13.23 -8.99
N LEU A 353 -6.38 -13.69 -8.48
CA LEU A 353 -5.11 -13.67 -9.22
C LEU A 353 -5.24 -14.40 -10.56
N ASN A 354 -5.80 -15.61 -10.53
CA ASN A 354 -5.99 -16.43 -11.73
C ASN A 354 -6.93 -15.78 -12.75
N ALA A 355 -8.00 -15.11 -12.30
CA ALA A 355 -8.92 -14.41 -13.18
C ALA A 355 -8.23 -13.28 -13.98
N PHE A 356 -7.19 -12.65 -13.40
CA PHE A 356 -6.50 -11.51 -14.02
C PHE A 356 -5.07 -11.80 -14.54
N ALA A 357 -4.53 -13.01 -14.35
CA ALA A 357 -3.14 -13.36 -14.68
C ALA A 357 -2.71 -13.09 -16.14
N GLY A 358 -3.66 -13.07 -17.09
CA GLY A 358 -3.40 -12.84 -18.51
C GLY A 358 -3.60 -11.39 -18.99
N ASN A 359 -3.89 -10.44 -18.09
CA ASN A 359 -4.17 -9.07 -18.51
C ASN A 359 -2.88 -8.33 -18.95
N LYS A 360 -2.99 -7.47 -19.96
CA LYS A 360 -1.84 -6.77 -20.55
C LYS A 360 -1.45 -5.48 -19.84
N LEU A 361 -2.41 -4.80 -19.18
CA LEU A 361 -2.19 -3.49 -18.56
C LEU A 361 -2.45 -3.49 -17.05
N VAL A 362 -3.33 -4.37 -16.56
CA VAL A 362 -3.56 -4.57 -15.13
C VAL A 362 -2.61 -5.66 -14.64
N ASP A 363 -1.81 -5.36 -13.62
CA ASP A 363 -1.07 -6.39 -12.89
C ASP A 363 -2.02 -7.09 -11.92
N ALA A 364 -2.21 -8.41 -12.04
CA ALA A 364 -3.09 -9.19 -11.16
C ALA A 364 -2.69 -9.06 -9.69
N TYR A 365 -1.40 -8.86 -9.42
CA TYR A 365 -0.88 -8.63 -8.07
C TYR A 365 -1.39 -7.30 -7.46
N ASP A 366 -1.72 -6.29 -8.26
CA ASP A 366 -2.31 -5.05 -7.74
C ASP A 366 -3.74 -5.27 -7.23
N LEU A 367 -4.57 -6.02 -7.96
CA LEU A 367 -5.93 -6.36 -7.49
C LEU A 367 -5.88 -7.28 -6.25
N TYR A 368 -4.95 -8.23 -6.23
CA TYR A 368 -4.65 -9.01 -5.04
C TYR A 368 -4.30 -8.12 -3.84
N GLN A 369 -3.50 -7.07 -4.05
CA GLN A 369 -3.18 -6.13 -2.97
C GLN A 369 -4.41 -5.42 -2.42
N GLN A 370 -5.34 -5.00 -3.28
CA GLN A 370 -6.56 -4.32 -2.84
C GLN A 370 -7.41 -5.25 -1.97
N LEU A 371 -7.60 -6.50 -2.41
CA LEU A 371 -8.30 -7.51 -1.61
C LEU A 371 -7.61 -7.76 -0.26
N MET A 372 -6.29 -7.94 -0.26
CA MET A 372 -5.56 -8.26 0.96
C MET A 372 -5.43 -7.07 1.92
N ALA A 373 -5.38 -5.83 1.41
CA ALA A 373 -5.49 -4.64 2.24
C ALA A 373 -6.86 -4.59 2.92
N TYR A 374 -7.93 -4.77 2.14
CA TYR A 374 -9.29 -4.81 2.67
C TYR A 374 -9.50 -5.95 3.68
N TRP A 375 -8.89 -7.10 3.43
CA TRP A 375 -8.86 -8.22 4.37
C TRP A 375 -8.26 -7.81 5.71
N ASN A 376 -7.05 -7.27 5.68
CA ASN A 376 -6.32 -6.89 6.90
C ASN A 376 -7.01 -5.78 7.69
N GLU A 377 -7.75 -4.89 7.02
CA GLU A 377 -8.40 -3.73 7.63
C GLU A 377 -9.84 -3.99 8.07
N THR A 378 -10.60 -4.86 7.39
CA THR A 378 -12.05 -4.99 7.60
C THR A 378 -12.57 -6.41 7.43
N MET A 379 -12.33 -7.06 6.28
CA MET A 379 -13.01 -8.34 5.96
C MET A 379 -12.63 -9.48 6.92
N GLN A 380 -11.42 -9.43 7.48
CA GLN A 380 -10.96 -10.40 8.47
C GLN A 380 -11.91 -10.49 9.67
N ASP A 381 -12.28 -9.35 10.26
CA ASP A 381 -13.10 -9.31 11.46
C ASP A 381 -14.51 -9.87 11.21
N ASP A 382 -15.05 -9.62 10.01
CA ASP A 382 -16.33 -10.19 9.59
C ASP A 382 -16.23 -11.71 9.45
N LEU A 383 -15.21 -12.23 8.77
CA LEU A 383 -15.06 -13.67 8.55
C LEU A 383 -14.76 -14.43 9.85
N TYR A 384 -13.98 -13.86 10.79
CA TYR A 384 -13.84 -14.44 12.13
C TYR A 384 -15.14 -14.37 12.94
N THR A 385 -15.93 -13.30 12.79
CA THR A 385 -17.24 -13.21 13.44
C THR A 385 -18.20 -14.27 12.89
N ILE A 386 -18.24 -14.48 11.58
CA ILE A 386 -19.02 -15.56 10.95
C ILE A 386 -18.54 -16.93 11.45
N ALA A 387 -17.22 -17.15 11.53
CA ALA A 387 -16.66 -18.40 12.03
C ALA A 387 -17.08 -18.74 13.46
N LEU A 388 -17.17 -17.73 14.34
CA LEU A 388 -17.50 -17.90 15.76
C LEU A 388 -19.01 -17.90 16.04
N ASN A 389 -19.75 -17.01 15.39
CA ASN A 389 -21.12 -16.66 15.75
C ASN A 389 -22.13 -16.88 14.62
N GLY A 390 -21.68 -17.21 13.41
CA GLY A 390 -22.53 -17.28 12.24
C GLY A 390 -23.03 -15.91 11.76
N TRP A 391 -23.93 -15.92 10.78
CA TRP A 391 -24.44 -14.70 10.16
C TRP A 391 -25.34 -13.87 11.07
N GLN A 392 -25.99 -14.46 12.08
CA GLN A 392 -26.85 -13.70 13.00
C GLN A 392 -26.08 -12.65 13.83
N ALA A 393 -24.75 -12.73 13.87
CA ALA A 393 -23.93 -11.67 14.44
C ALA A 393 -24.12 -10.31 13.73
N GLY A 394 -24.61 -10.29 12.48
CA GLY A 394 -24.94 -9.05 11.77
C GLY A 394 -26.06 -8.23 12.40
N ASN A 395 -26.92 -8.84 13.24
CA ASN A 395 -27.92 -8.12 14.03
C ASN A 395 -27.33 -7.37 15.23
N THR A 396 -26.05 -7.58 15.55
CA THR A 396 -25.44 -7.03 16.77
C THR A 396 -24.74 -5.71 16.52
N TRP A 397 -24.87 -4.79 17.48
CA TRP A 397 -24.22 -3.50 17.49
C TRP A 397 -23.79 -3.14 18.91
N GLU A 398 -22.80 -2.26 19.01
CA GLU A 398 -22.23 -1.79 20.26
C GLU A 398 -22.23 -0.25 20.29
N ARG A 399 -22.40 0.31 21.49
CA ARG A 399 -22.26 1.74 21.74
C ARG A 399 -20.80 2.05 22.09
N GLN A 400 -20.17 2.98 21.37
CA GLN A 400 -18.82 3.41 21.68
C GLN A 400 -18.74 4.12 23.03
N VAL A 401 -17.72 3.76 23.81
CA VAL A 401 -17.50 4.27 25.16
C VAL A 401 -16.13 4.93 25.28
N ILE A 402 -16.10 6.21 25.61
CA ILE A 402 -14.89 6.95 25.93
C ILE A 402 -14.54 6.70 27.40
N LYS A 403 -13.44 5.98 27.62
CA LYS A 403 -12.95 5.70 28.96
C LYS A 403 -12.47 6.97 29.66
N ALA A 404 -12.86 7.15 30.91
CA ALA A 404 -12.46 8.30 31.69
C ALA A 404 -10.94 8.30 31.96
N LYS A 405 -10.27 9.41 31.65
CA LYS A 405 -8.85 9.59 32.02
C LYS A 405 -8.72 9.73 33.54
N LYS A 406 -7.67 9.13 34.11
CA LYS A 406 -7.29 9.35 35.51
C LYS A 406 -6.89 10.81 35.70
N ASN A 407 -7.47 11.47 36.70
CA ASN A 407 -7.01 12.78 37.12
C ASN A 407 -5.64 12.69 37.85
N LYS A 408 -5.00 13.83 38.11
CA LYS A 408 -3.66 13.90 38.77
C LYS A 408 -3.62 13.26 40.18
N GLU A 409 -4.78 12.97 40.77
CA GLU A 409 -4.94 12.33 42.09
C GLU A 409 -5.27 10.82 41.99
N GLY A 410 -5.28 10.24 40.79
CA GLY A 410 -5.50 8.80 40.58
C GLY A 410 -6.95 8.34 40.61
N LYS A 411 -7.94 9.24 40.76
CA LYS A 411 -9.37 8.93 40.63
C LYS A 411 -9.79 8.86 39.15
N THR A 412 -10.42 7.76 38.78
CA THR A 412 -11.09 7.58 37.48
C THR A 412 -12.46 8.23 37.52
N GLY A 413 -12.78 9.03 36.50
CA GLY A 413 -14.16 9.48 36.26
C GLY A 413 -15.06 8.33 35.77
N LYS A 414 -16.35 8.61 35.52
CA LYS A 414 -17.24 7.67 34.83
C LYS A 414 -16.99 7.73 33.32
N ASP A 415 -16.97 6.56 32.70
CA ASP A 415 -16.94 6.42 31.26
C ASP A 415 -18.17 7.10 30.63
N ARG A 416 -17.99 7.66 29.43
CA ARG A 416 -19.06 8.34 28.68
C ARG A 416 -19.34 7.61 27.38
N GLU A 417 -20.61 7.34 27.13
CA GLU A 417 -21.07 6.87 25.82
C GLU A 417 -21.03 8.02 24.81
N VAL A 418 -20.65 7.69 23.58
CA VAL A 418 -20.76 8.63 22.46
C VAL A 418 -22.22 8.63 22.01
N GLU A 419 -22.89 9.77 22.11
CA GLU A 419 -24.27 9.93 21.66
C GLU A 419 -24.35 10.05 20.13
N GLY A 420 -25.52 9.76 19.55
CA GLY A 420 -25.72 9.89 18.10
C GLY A 420 -25.26 8.67 17.30
N LEU A 421 -25.42 8.76 15.98
CA LEU A 421 -25.03 7.73 15.02
C LEU A 421 -23.52 7.42 15.06
N GLU A 422 -22.68 8.43 15.33
CA GLU A 422 -21.22 8.28 15.46
C GLU A 422 -20.83 7.34 16.61
N GLY A 423 -21.70 7.21 17.62
CA GLY A 423 -21.49 6.31 18.73
C GLY A 423 -21.94 4.88 18.48
N ILE A 424 -22.59 4.58 17.36
CA ILE A 424 -23.06 3.23 17.03
C ILE A 424 -22.00 2.53 16.18
N THR A 425 -21.61 1.33 16.56
CA THR A 425 -20.73 0.48 15.76
C THR A 425 -21.39 -0.88 15.61
N GLY A 426 -21.85 -1.21 14.41
CA GLY A 426 -22.35 -2.55 14.12
C GLY A 426 -21.20 -3.56 14.03
N ARG A 427 -21.48 -4.80 14.43
CA ARG A 427 -20.45 -5.84 14.52
C ARG A 427 -19.89 -6.24 13.15
N MET A 428 -20.78 -6.44 12.18
CA MET A 428 -20.43 -6.77 10.79
C MET A 428 -20.93 -5.71 9.79
N ILE A 429 -22.08 -5.10 10.06
CA ILE A 429 -22.70 -4.11 9.17
C ILE A 429 -22.46 -2.71 9.78
N PRO A 430 -21.78 -1.79 9.09
CA PRO A 430 -21.69 -0.41 9.54
C PRO A 430 -23.06 0.30 9.48
N PRO A 431 -23.39 1.21 10.42
CA PRO A 431 -24.62 2.00 10.39
C PRO A 431 -24.88 2.71 9.07
N GLN A 432 -23.81 3.19 8.42
CA GLN A 432 -23.86 3.89 7.15
C GLN A 432 -24.51 3.03 6.04
N LEU A 433 -24.24 1.72 5.99
CA LEU A 433 -24.85 0.83 5.01
C LEU A 433 -26.36 0.68 5.24
N LEU A 434 -26.81 0.62 6.49
CA LEU A 434 -28.24 0.56 6.79
C LEU A 434 -28.95 1.85 6.40
N ILE A 435 -28.28 2.98 6.58
CA ILE A 435 -28.80 4.29 6.15
C ILE A 435 -28.96 4.31 4.63
N GLU A 436 -27.92 3.90 3.89
CA GLU A 436 -27.92 3.89 2.43
C GLU A 436 -28.96 2.94 1.83
N ILE A 437 -29.18 1.78 2.45
CA ILE A 437 -30.09 0.75 1.91
C ILE A 437 -31.54 1.01 2.31
N TYR A 438 -31.79 1.28 3.60
CA TYR A 438 -33.16 1.32 4.14
C TYR A 438 -33.67 2.72 4.46
N LEU A 439 -32.78 3.69 4.73
CA LEU A 439 -33.16 5.03 5.22
C LEU A 439 -32.70 6.16 4.29
N HIS A 440 -32.50 5.85 3.00
CA HIS A 440 -31.93 6.79 2.03
C HIS A 440 -32.75 8.08 1.88
N GLU A 441 -34.08 8.01 1.99
CA GLU A 441 -34.95 9.19 1.93
C GLU A 441 -34.75 10.11 3.14
N ASP A 442 -34.74 9.55 4.36
CA ASP A 442 -34.49 10.30 5.60
C ASP A 442 -33.07 10.90 5.58
N TRP A 443 -32.09 10.19 5.02
CA TRP A 443 -30.72 10.68 4.81
C TRP A 443 -30.66 11.85 3.82
N ALA A 444 -31.35 11.74 2.68
CA ALA A 444 -31.39 12.80 1.67
C ALA A 444 -32.01 14.10 2.22
N VAL A 445 -33.05 13.98 3.07
CA VAL A 445 -33.63 15.13 3.78
C VAL A 445 -32.61 15.77 4.71
N LEU A 446 -31.84 14.97 5.45
CA LEU A 446 -30.82 15.47 6.36
C LEU A 446 -29.67 16.16 5.60
N GLN A 447 -29.21 15.58 4.49
CA GLN A 447 -28.21 16.20 3.62
C GLN A 447 -28.70 17.53 3.05
N LYS A 448 -29.99 17.62 2.70
CA LYS A 448 -30.59 18.88 2.26
C LYS A 448 -30.58 19.94 3.35
N PHE A 449 -30.95 19.60 4.59
CA PHE A 449 -30.85 20.55 5.69
C PHE A 449 -29.41 20.98 5.98
N GLU A 450 -28.43 20.08 5.85
CA GLU A 450 -27.01 20.43 6.01
C GLU A 450 -26.55 21.39 4.90
N GLN A 451 -26.97 21.18 3.65
CA GLN A 451 -26.74 22.11 2.56
C GLN A 451 -27.42 23.47 2.81
N ASP A 452 -28.69 23.48 3.22
CA ASP A 452 -29.43 24.70 3.53
C ASP A 452 -28.73 25.52 4.64
N ILE A 453 -28.10 24.86 5.62
CA ILE A 453 -27.29 25.54 6.65
C ILE A 453 -26.07 26.24 6.06
N GLU A 454 -25.32 25.57 5.18
CA GLU A 454 -24.13 26.17 4.57
C GLU A 454 -24.52 27.35 3.66
N GLU A 455 -25.64 27.24 2.93
CA GLU A 455 -26.20 28.36 2.16
C GLU A 455 -26.66 29.52 3.05
N LEU A 456 -27.32 29.24 4.18
CA LEU A 456 -27.74 30.27 5.14
C LEU A 456 -26.53 30.95 5.79
N LYS A 457 -25.48 30.19 6.15
CA LYS A 457 -24.23 30.76 6.69
C LYS A 457 -23.54 31.67 5.68
N ALA A 458 -23.48 31.26 4.41
CA ALA A 458 -22.90 32.09 3.35
C ALA A 458 -23.67 33.43 3.20
N LYS A 459 -25.01 33.39 3.17
CA LYS A 459 -25.85 34.60 3.12
C LYS A 459 -25.70 35.49 4.35
N ILE A 460 -25.56 34.90 5.53
CA ILE A 460 -25.29 35.65 6.76
C ILE A 460 -23.93 36.33 6.66
N ALA A 461 -22.87 35.61 6.27
CA ALA A 461 -21.53 36.17 6.12
C ALA A 461 -21.49 37.31 5.09
N GLU A 462 -22.14 37.15 3.93
CA GLU A 462 -22.29 38.20 2.92
C GLU A 462 -22.99 39.44 3.50
N SER A 463 -24.10 39.25 4.21
CA SER A 463 -24.81 40.35 4.89
C SER A 463 -23.95 41.03 5.95
N GLU A 464 -23.12 40.29 6.69
CA GLU A 464 -22.19 40.85 7.67
C GLU A 464 -21.08 41.66 7.00
N GLU A 465 -20.47 41.14 5.92
CA GLU A 465 -19.42 41.85 5.17
C GLU A 465 -19.92 43.16 4.55
N GLU A 466 -21.14 43.18 4.01
CA GLU A 466 -21.71 44.39 3.42
C GLU A 466 -22.12 45.45 4.45
N ASN A 467 -22.60 45.02 5.62
CA ASN A 467 -23.31 45.90 6.55
C ASN A 467 -22.58 46.14 7.88
N ASN A 468 -21.47 45.45 8.14
CA ASN A 468 -20.67 45.58 9.38
C ASN A 468 -19.30 46.25 9.13
N VAL A 469 -19.28 47.28 8.28
CA VAL A 469 -18.10 48.12 7.96
C VAL A 469 -18.16 49.48 8.69
N GLU A 470 -17.11 50.31 8.63
CA GLU A 470 -16.99 51.58 9.38
C GLU A 470 -18.18 52.56 9.21
N ASP A 471 -18.88 52.50 8.06
CA ASP A 471 -20.11 53.27 7.76
C ASP A 471 -21.35 52.36 7.55
N GLY A 472 -21.27 51.10 7.97
CA GLY A 472 -22.31 50.08 7.77
C GLY A 472 -23.42 50.14 8.83
N ILE A 473 -24.57 49.55 8.51
CA ILE A 473 -25.76 49.53 9.38
C ILE A 473 -25.46 48.92 10.76
N PHE A 474 -24.57 47.94 10.84
CA PHE A 474 -24.19 47.25 12.07
C PHE A 474 -22.95 47.82 12.76
N ALA A 475 -22.33 48.89 12.25
CA ALA A 475 -21.07 49.47 12.76
C ALA A 475 -21.11 49.83 14.26
N GLU A 476 -22.29 50.22 14.75
CA GLU A 476 -22.51 50.61 16.14
C GLU A 476 -22.64 49.42 17.12
N LEU A 477 -22.58 48.17 16.64
CA LEU A 477 -22.73 46.97 17.46
C LEU A 477 -21.36 46.39 17.85
N ASP A 478 -21.03 46.41 19.15
CA ASP A 478 -19.81 45.77 19.71
C ASP A 478 -19.69 44.27 19.36
N LYS A 479 -20.83 43.59 19.16
CA LYS A 479 -20.89 42.20 18.74
C LYS A 479 -22.18 41.93 17.97
N LEU A 480 -22.06 41.55 16.70
CA LEU A 480 -23.18 41.14 15.88
C LEU A 480 -23.56 39.68 16.18
N ASN A 481 -24.82 39.45 16.54
CA ASN A 481 -25.46 38.15 16.71
C ASN A 481 -26.99 38.34 16.79
N LEU A 482 -27.74 37.25 16.75
CA LEU A 482 -29.21 37.29 16.78
C LEU A 482 -29.79 38.13 17.94
N ALA A 483 -29.19 38.09 19.13
CA ALA A 483 -29.71 38.82 20.29
C ALA A 483 -29.43 40.33 20.20
N SER A 484 -28.24 40.73 19.76
CA SER A 484 -27.91 42.14 19.55
C SER A 484 -28.68 42.74 18.37
N ALA A 485 -28.83 42.01 17.27
CA ALA A 485 -29.62 42.44 16.11
C ALA A 485 -31.10 42.69 16.47
N LYS A 486 -31.73 41.82 17.26
CA LYS A 486 -33.11 42.01 17.74
C LYS A 486 -33.28 43.26 18.61
N LYS A 487 -32.30 43.52 19.48
CA LYS A 487 -32.30 44.73 20.33
C LYS A 487 -32.12 45.97 19.46
N PHE A 488 -31.22 45.90 18.48
CA PHE A 488 -30.94 46.97 17.54
C PHE A 488 -32.15 47.32 16.66
N LEU A 489 -32.86 46.31 16.15
CA LEU A 489 -34.12 46.51 15.41
C LEU A 489 -35.15 47.29 16.24
N LYS A 490 -35.30 46.96 17.52
CA LYS A 490 -36.25 47.63 18.41
C LYS A 490 -35.87 49.10 18.64
N GLN A 491 -34.58 49.37 18.76
CA GLN A 491 -34.07 50.74 18.88
C GLN A 491 -34.33 51.54 17.60
N ARG A 492 -33.92 51.02 16.44
CA ARG A 492 -34.08 51.68 15.14
C ARG A 492 -35.55 51.90 14.73
N LYS A 493 -36.46 50.99 15.11
CA LYS A 493 -37.91 51.21 14.97
C LYS A 493 -38.45 52.33 15.87
N THR A 494 -37.87 52.53 17.05
CA THR A 494 -38.25 53.61 17.96
C THR A 494 -37.73 54.97 17.47
N GLU A 495 -36.57 54.96 16.82
CA GLU A 495 -35.91 56.15 16.25
C GLU A 495 -36.45 56.54 14.85
N ILE A 496 -37.37 55.76 14.28
CA ILE A 496 -37.96 55.98 12.95
C ILE A 496 -36.85 55.99 11.87
N ALA A 497 -35.96 54.99 11.94
CA ALA A 497 -34.90 54.79 10.95
C ALA A 497 -35.46 54.53 9.53
N PRO A 498 -34.67 54.76 8.47
CA PRO A 498 -35.05 54.47 7.09
C PRO A 498 -35.56 53.04 6.90
N LYS A 499 -36.56 52.85 6.03
CA LYS A 499 -37.16 51.54 5.77
C LYS A 499 -36.14 50.51 5.24
N GLU A 500 -35.17 50.97 4.46
CA GLU A 500 -34.10 50.14 3.90
C GLU A 500 -33.19 49.58 5.00
N GLU A 501 -32.85 50.41 5.99
CA GLU A 501 -32.05 50.00 7.15
C GLU A 501 -32.77 48.96 8.01
N ILE A 502 -34.06 49.19 8.28
CA ILE A 502 -34.91 48.25 9.01
C ILE A 502 -35.00 46.91 8.25
N ALA A 503 -35.13 46.93 6.93
CA ALA A 503 -35.22 45.72 6.11
C ALA A 503 -33.95 44.87 6.16
N VAL A 504 -32.76 45.48 6.16
CA VAL A 504 -31.49 44.76 6.31
C VAL A 504 -31.40 44.07 7.67
N ILE A 505 -31.77 44.77 8.75
CA ILE A 505 -31.76 44.20 10.10
C ILE A 505 -32.79 43.06 10.21
N GLU A 506 -33.97 43.21 9.61
CA GLU A 506 -35.00 42.16 9.57
C GLU A 506 -34.55 40.93 8.79
N ASN A 507 -33.91 41.10 7.63
CA ASN A 507 -33.35 40.01 6.84
C ASN A 507 -32.25 39.25 7.60
N TYR A 508 -31.33 39.97 8.26
CA TYR A 508 -30.29 39.35 9.09
C TYR A 508 -30.88 38.50 10.23
N ILE A 509 -31.92 39.02 10.89
CA ILE A 509 -32.64 38.30 11.96
C ILE A 509 -33.33 37.06 11.38
N GLU A 510 -34.05 37.19 10.26
CA GLU A 510 -34.77 36.08 9.62
C GLU A 510 -33.82 34.95 9.21
N LEU A 511 -32.68 35.28 8.60
CA LEU A 511 -31.64 34.31 8.23
C LEU A 511 -31.10 33.57 9.46
N ASN A 512 -30.81 34.29 10.55
CA ASN A 512 -30.31 33.67 11.79
C ASN A 512 -31.38 32.84 12.53
N GLU A 513 -32.64 33.26 12.51
CA GLU A 513 -33.75 32.48 13.06
C GLU A 513 -33.99 31.20 12.26
N THR A 514 -33.95 31.30 10.93
CA THR A 514 -34.04 30.15 10.02
C THR A 514 -32.86 29.20 10.26
N LEU A 515 -31.63 29.71 10.38
CA LEU A 515 -30.46 28.92 10.72
C LEU A 515 -30.65 28.17 12.06
N ALA A 516 -31.15 28.85 13.10
CA ALA A 516 -31.41 28.23 14.39
C ALA A 516 -32.50 27.14 14.33
N LEU A 517 -33.56 27.38 13.55
CA LEU A 517 -34.63 26.40 13.33
C LEU A 517 -34.11 25.17 12.57
N THR A 518 -33.40 25.37 11.46
CA THR A 518 -32.82 24.28 10.65
C THR A 518 -31.83 23.44 11.47
N ASN A 519 -31.00 24.07 12.31
CA ASN A 519 -30.13 23.34 13.25
C ASN A 519 -30.93 22.44 14.22
N SER A 520 -32.06 22.93 14.73
CA SER A 520 -32.94 22.14 15.61
C SER A 520 -33.60 20.98 14.86
N LEU A 521 -34.01 21.20 13.61
CA LEU A 521 -34.55 20.16 12.74
C LEU A 521 -33.52 19.07 12.45
N ILE A 522 -32.27 19.42 12.12
CA ILE A 522 -31.18 18.46 11.94
C ILE A 522 -30.95 17.62 13.19
N LYS A 523 -30.90 18.25 14.37
CA LYS A 523 -30.73 17.53 15.64
C LYS A 523 -31.85 16.50 15.84
N THR A 524 -33.08 16.88 15.53
CA THR A 524 -34.26 16.00 15.63
C THR A 524 -34.21 14.87 14.60
N ALA A 525 -33.85 15.18 13.36
CA ALA A 525 -33.70 14.20 12.28
C ALA A 525 -32.59 13.19 12.59
N LYS A 526 -31.42 13.65 13.08
CA LYS A 526 -30.31 12.77 13.51
C LYS A 526 -30.75 11.81 14.63
N ALA A 527 -31.48 12.31 15.63
CA ALA A 527 -31.99 11.46 16.71
C ALA A 527 -33.07 10.45 16.24
N LYS A 528 -33.92 10.83 15.27
CA LYS A 528 -34.87 9.92 14.64
C LYS A 528 -34.13 8.81 13.86
N MET A 529 -33.14 9.20 13.07
CA MET A 529 -32.34 8.29 12.25
C MET A 529 -31.54 7.32 13.10
N GLU A 530 -30.95 7.78 14.21
CA GLU A 530 -30.29 6.90 15.18
C GLU A 530 -31.21 5.78 15.66
N LYS A 531 -32.44 6.12 16.09
CA LYS A 531 -33.42 5.14 16.54
C LYS A 531 -33.84 4.19 15.43
N ALA A 532 -34.01 4.70 14.21
CA ALA A 532 -34.39 3.90 13.05
C ALA A 532 -33.29 2.88 12.69
N VAL A 533 -32.01 3.30 12.73
CA VAL A 533 -30.86 2.41 12.49
C VAL A 533 -30.79 1.30 13.54
N ILE A 534 -30.94 1.64 14.82
CA ILE A 534 -30.94 0.64 15.91
C ILE A 534 -32.06 -0.37 15.70
N ALA A 535 -33.27 0.11 15.43
CA ALA A 535 -34.42 -0.77 15.18
C ALA A 535 -34.21 -1.64 13.93
N GLN A 536 -33.53 -1.13 12.91
CA GLN A 536 -33.26 -1.88 11.69
C GLN A 536 -32.38 -3.10 11.98
N TYR A 537 -31.34 -2.98 12.82
CA TYR A 537 -30.50 -4.13 13.18
C TYR A 537 -31.31 -5.31 13.74
N ASP A 538 -32.33 -5.05 14.55
CA ASP A 538 -33.17 -6.10 15.15
C ASP A 538 -34.11 -6.77 14.13
N MET A 539 -34.38 -6.11 13.00
CA MET A 539 -35.32 -6.58 11.97
C MET A 539 -34.64 -7.35 10.83
N LEU A 540 -33.31 -7.25 10.68
CA LEU A 540 -32.60 -7.88 9.58
C LEU A 540 -32.70 -9.41 9.64
N THR A 541 -33.14 -9.98 8.52
CA THR A 541 -33.07 -11.43 8.30
C THR A 541 -31.65 -11.87 7.94
N GLU A 542 -31.36 -13.17 8.09
CA GLU A 542 -30.04 -13.70 7.74
C GLU A 542 -29.68 -13.47 6.26
N ASP A 543 -30.65 -13.61 5.35
CA ASP A 543 -30.42 -13.40 3.92
C ASP A 543 -30.14 -11.92 3.60
N GLU A 544 -30.79 -10.99 4.29
CA GLU A 544 -30.48 -9.56 4.18
C GLU A 544 -29.09 -9.26 4.73
N ILE A 545 -28.69 -9.84 5.87
CA ILE A 545 -27.34 -9.66 6.41
C ILE A 545 -26.29 -10.14 5.41
N LYS A 546 -26.49 -11.34 4.85
CA LYS A 546 -25.62 -11.88 3.80
C LYS A 546 -25.52 -10.93 2.62
N ASP A 547 -26.65 -10.42 2.15
CA ASP A 547 -26.68 -9.51 1.01
C ASP A 547 -25.96 -8.20 1.29
N ILE A 548 -26.22 -7.56 2.44
CA ILE A 548 -25.57 -6.32 2.85
C ILE A 548 -24.06 -6.49 2.97
N VAL A 549 -23.61 -7.53 3.70
CA VAL A 549 -22.19 -7.76 3.95
C VAL A 549 -21.47 -8.18 2.68
N ILE A 550 -22.04 -9.09 1.88
CA ILE A 550 -21.36 -9.59 0.69
C ILE A 550 -21.42 -8.56 -0.44
N ASN A 551 -22.61 -8.08 -0.80
CA ASN A 551 -22.80 -7.27 -2.01
C ASN A 551 -22.53 -5.77 -1.77
N HIS A 552 -23.00 -5.22 -0.65
CA HIS A 552 -22.90 -3.78 -0.36
C HIS A 552 -21.66 -3.39 0.46
N LYS A 553 -21.04 -4.34 1.18
CA LYS A 553 -19.80 -4.09 1.93
C LYS A 553 -18.58 -4.61 1.17
N TRP A 554 -18.46 -5.93 1.02
CA TRP A 554 -17.24 -6.54 0.47
C TRP A 554 -17.11 -6.31 -1.05
N MET A 555 -18.11 -6.68 -1.83
CA MET A 555 -18.04 -6.59 -3.29
C MET A 555 -18.09 -5.16 -3.80
N GLN A 556 -18.80 -4.26 -3.12
CA GLN A 556 -18.82 -2.83 -3.45
C GLN A 556 -17.42 -2.21 -3.28
N HIS A 557 -16.71 -2.55 -2.20
CA HIS A 557 -15.34 -2.08 -2.00
C HIS A 557 -14.39 -2.57 -3.10
N LEU A 558 -14.44 -3.87 -3.43
CA LEU A 558 -13.58 -4.43 -4.47
C LEU A 558 -13.94 -3.91 -5.88
N GLN A 559 -15.23 -3.65 -6.12
CA GLN A 559 -15.70 -3.03 -7.36
C GLN A 559 -15.16 -1.61 -7.52
N GLN A 560 -15.15 -0.82 -6.44
CA GLN A 560 -14.56 0.51 -6.43
C GLN A 560 -13.04 0.43 -6.65
N ALA A 561 -12.36 -0.50 -5.99
CA ALA A 561 -10.93 -0.70 -6.18
C ALA A 561 -10.58 -1.02 -7.65
N LEU A 562 -11.37 -1.86 -8.34
CA LEU A 562 -11.19 -2.12 -9.77
C LEU A 562 -11.38 -0.85 -10.62
N GLN A 563 -12.36 -0.02 -10.30
CA GLN A 563 -12.60 1.24 -11.02
C GLN A 563 -11.43 2.22 -10.82
N GLU A 564 -10.92 2.34 -9.60
CA GLU A 564 -9.74 3.16 -9.29
C GLU A 564 -8.50 2.67 -10.07
N GLU A 565 -8.32 1.35 -10.19
CA GLU A 565 -7.26 0.75 -11.01
C GLU A 565 -7.41 1.09 -12.51
N GLN A 566 -8.62 1.02 -13.05
CA GLN A 566 -8.92 1.41 -14.43
C GLN A 566 -8.62 2.90 -14.68
N GLU A 567 -9.02 3.76 -13.75
CA GLU A 567 -8.72 5.19 -13.81
C GLU A 567 -7.22 5.44 -13.75
N ARG A 568 -6.50 4.78 -12.84
CA ARG A 568 -5.05 4.92 -12.67
C ARG A 568 -4.28 4.61 -13.95
N ILE A 569 -4.66 3.57 -14.68
CA ILE A 569 -4.04 3.21 -15.98
C ILE A 569 -4.14 4.39 -16.96
N SER A 570 -5.33 4.99 -17.08
CA SER A 570 -5.56 6.12 -17.98
C SER A 570 -4.84 7.39 -17.53
N GLN A 571 -4.80 7.65 -16.22
CA GLN A 571 -4.13 8.81 -15.64
C GLN A 571 -2.62 8.72 -15.87
N ASN A 572 -2.03 7.54 -15.68
CA ASN A 572 -0.60 7.30 -15.94
C ASN A 572 -0.27 7.53 -17.42
N LEU A 573 -1.10 7.02 -18.34
CA LEU A 573 -0.90 7.26 -19.77
C LEU A 573 -1.02 8.74 -20.12
N ALA A 574 -2.09 9.41 -19.67
CA ALA A 574 -2.34 10.82 -19.94
C ALA A 574 -1.21 11.71 -19.41
N GLN A 575 -0.79 11.48 -18.16
CA GLN A 575 0.28 12.22 -17.50
C GLN A 575 1.60 12.03 -18.24
N ARG A 576 1.93 10.79 -18.63
CA ARG A 576 3.16 10.51 -19.36
C ARG A 576 3.19 11.18 -20.74
N ILE A 577 2.07 11.20 -21.47
CA ILE A 577 1.99 11.89 -22.75
C ILE A 577 2.13 13.40 -22.56
N LYS A 578 1.49 13.96 -21.52
CA LYS A 578 1.61 15.38 -21.18
C LYS A 578 3.05 15.77 -20.86
N GLU A 579 3.76 14.98 -20.07
CA GLU A 579 5.19 15.18 -19.78
C GLU A 579 6.05 15.19 -21.05
N LEU A 580 5.79 14.26 -21.97
CA LEU A 580 6.51 14.22 -23.26
C LEU A 580 6.19 15.43 -24.13
N ALA A 581 4.94 15.92 -24.10
CA ALA A 581 4.54 17.09 -24.86
C ALA A 581 5.19 18.36 -24.30
N GLU A 582 5.06 18.61 -22.99
CA GLU A 582 5.67 19.76 -22.31
C GLU A 582 7.19 19.80 -22.48
N ARG A 583 7.84 18.63 -22.51
CA ARG A 583 9.28 18.51 -22.72
C ARG A 583 9.75 19.12 -24.04
N TYR A 584 8.97 18.99 -25.12
CA TYR A 584 9.35 19.42 -26.47
C TYR A 584 8.46 20.55 -27.02
N GLU A 585 7.68 21.19 -26.16
CA GLU A 585 6.76 22.27 -26.53
C GLU A 585 7.50 23.57 -26.83
N ASN A 586 8.43 23.96 -25.95
CA ASN A 586 9.18 25.20 -26.07
C ASN A 586 10.47 24.97 -26.85
N THR A 587 10.43 25.29 -28.14
CA THR A 587 11.59 25.15 -29.02
C THR A 587 12.61 26.26 -28.78
N LEU A 588 13.90 25.99 -29.01
CA LEU A 588 14.95 27.00 -28.88
C LEU A 588 14.63 28.30 -29.67
N PRO A 589 14.17 28.25 -30.94
CA PRO A 589 13.81 29.47 -31.67
C PRO A 589 12.64 30.23 -31.03
N ALA A 590 11.66 29.53 -30.45
CA ALA A 590 10.55 30.19 -29.76
C ALA A 590 11.00 30.90 -28.48
N ILE A 591 11.89 30.26 -27.71
CA ILE A 591 12.49 30.86 -26.50
C ILE A 591 13.35 32.07 -26.88
N GLU A 592 14.17 31.96 -27.94
CA GLU A 592 14.98 33.09 -28.43
C GLU A 592 14.11 34.28 -28.83
N GLN A 593 12.97 34.03 -29.50
CA GLN A 593 12.02 35.08 -29.86
C GLN A 593 11.35 35.70 -28.62
N GLU A 594 10.93 34.88 -27.66
CA GLU A 594 10.30 35.34 -26.42
C GLU A 594 11.27 36.21 -25.59
N VAL A 595 12.54 35.81 -25.52
CA VAL A 595 13.60 36.60 -24.88
C VAL A 595 13.76 37.95 -25.58
N GLN A 596 13.77 37.99 -26.92
CA GLN A 596 13.85 39.25 -27.68
C GLN A 596 12.63 40.15 -27.43
N ASP A 597 11.44 39.58 -27.35
CA ASP A 597 10.19 40.30 -27.07
C ASP A 597 10.19 40.88 -25.65
N TYR A 598 10.64 40.10 -24.66
CA TYR A 598 10.78 40.58 -23.28
C TYR A 598 11.88 41.64 -23.15
N GLU A 599 13.02 41.45 -23.81
CA GLU A 599 14.10 42.45 -23.85
C GLU A 599 13.57 43.78 -24.41
N SER A 600 12.77 43.72 -25.48
CA SER A 600 12.13 44.90 -26.08
C SER A 600 11.15 45.58 -25.13
N LYS A 601 10.31 44.81 -24.41
CA LYS A 601 9.38 45.36 -23.40
C LYS A 601 10.13 46.03 -22.25
N VAL A 602 11.21 45.41 -21.74
CA VAL A 602 12.04 45.99 -20.67
C VAL A 602 12.68 47.30 -21.13
N LYS A 603 13.25 47.34 -22.34
CA LYS A 603 13.80 48.57 -22.93
C LYS A 603 12.74 49.68 -23.04
N MET A 604 11.52 49.35 -23.46
CA MET A 604 10.41 50.31 -23.50
C MET A 604 10.05 50.87 -22.11
N HIS A 605 9.96 50.01 -21.08
CA HIS A 605 9.66 50.45 -19.72
C HIS A 605 10.76 51.31 -19.12
N LEU A 606 12.03 50.98 -19.35
CA LEU A 606 13.18 51.77 -18.90
C LEU A 606 13.20 53.16 -19.55
N ASN A 607 12.94 53.24 -20.85
CA ASN A 607 12.78 54.52 -21.56
C ASN A 607 11.64 55.37 -20.95
N ALA A 608 10.50 54.74 -20.63
CA ALA A 608 9.38 55.45 -19.99
C ALA A 608 9.72 55.96 -18.56
N MET A 609 10.67 55.32 -17.87
CA MET A 609 11.19 55.74 -16.57
C MET A 609 12.29 56.82 -16.67
N GLY A 610 12.63 57.27 -17.88
CA GLY A 610 13.64 58.31 -18.12
C GLY A 610 15.07 57.80 -18.25
N TRP A 611 15.27 56.48 -18.32
CA TRP A 611 16.57 55.88 -18.64
C TRP A 611 16.69 55.67 -20.15
N ASN A 612 17.47 56.51 -20.83
CA ASN A 612 17.82 56.29 -22.25
C ASN A 612 19.07 55.40 -22.33
N TRP A 613 18.93 54.26 -23.00
CA TRP A 613 19.97 53.25 -23.15
C TRP A 613 21.12 53.69 -24.05
#